data_AF-A0A9W4XIQ5-F1
#
_entry.id   AF-A0A9W4XIQ5-F1
#
_cell.length_a   1.000
_cell.length_b   1.000
_cell.length_c   1.000
_cell.angle_alpha   90.00
_cell.angle_beta   90.00
_cell.angle_gamma   90.00
#
_symmetry.space_group_name_H-M   'P 1'
#
loop_
_entity.id
_entity.type
_entity.pdbx_description
1 polymer ?
#
loop_
_entity_poly.entity_id
_entity_poly.type
_entity_poly.pdbx_seq_one_letter_code
_entity_poly.pdbx_strand_id
1 'polypeptide(L)'
;MNGLSNRVSPPQTPYILIQSSREGTLSYSQTRYTNQHKIIHQVCEVIVSIEFYGNPTIKSHKMAKAFEIRFNDSWASEQFAQYSNILFPLYSDDMKNMPYLDDDQQYADCYIVDAHFEYHTEVGMCQDSAKMIAMQVNSVDNKE
;
A
#
# COMPACT_ATOMS: atom_id res chain seq x y z
N MET A 1 -1.48 1.90 -14.92
CA MET A 1 -2.22 3.09 -14.40
C MET A 1 -3.73 2.82 -14.47
N ASN A 2 -4.32 2.14 -13.48
CA ASN A 2 -5.71 1.67 -13.53
C ASN A 2 -6.72 2.59 -12.79
N GLY A 3 -6.30 3.78 -12.35
CA GLY A 3 -7.13 4.73 -11.57
C GLY A 3 -7.91 5.76 -12.37
N LEU A 4 -7.55 6.01 -13.65
CA LEU A 4 -8.22 6.99 -14.52
C LEU A 4 -9.46 6.43 -15.23
N SER A 5 -9.79 5.15 -15.04
CA SER A 5 -10.86 4.46 -15.76
C SER A 5 -12.27 4.98 -15.44
N ASN A 6 -12.42 5.77 -14.37
CA ASN A 6 -13.74 6.13 -13.85
C ASN A 6 -14.35 7.42 -14.42
N ARG A 7 -13.75 8.06 -15.43
CA ARG A 7 -14.25 9.31 -16.08
C ARG A 7 -14.62 10.45 -15.13
N VAL A 8 -14.24 10.36 -13.86
CA VAL A 8 -14.38 11.42 -12.87
C VAL A 8 -13.11 12.24 -12.95
N SER A 9 -13.26 13.55 -13.11
CA SER A 9 -12.12 14.47 -13.08
C SER A 9 -11.36 14.30 -11.77
N PRO A 10 -10.01 14.26 -11.82
CA PRO A 10 -9.21 14.20 -10.60
C PRO A 10 -9.50 15.42 -9.70
N PRO A 11 -9.22 15.31 -8.38
CA PRO A 11 -9.30 16.45 -7.47
C PRO A 11 -8.42 17.63 -7.92
N GLN A 12 -8.73 18.84 -7.47
CA GLN A 12 -7.86 19.98 -7.70
C GLN A 12 -6.54 19.82 -6.94
N THR A 13 -5.42 20.14 -7.58
CA THR A 13 -4.09 20.03 -6.97
C THR A 13 -3.87 21.03 -5.82
N PRO A 14 -3.17 20.62 -4.74
CA PRO A 14 -2.38 19.42 -4.60
C PRO A 14 -3.17 18.24 -3.99
N TYR A 15 -2.91 17.03 -4.47
CA TYR A 15 -3.51 15.80 -3.94
C TYR A 15 -2.53 14.63 -4.03
N ILE A 16 -2.88 13.53 -3.37
CA ILE A 16 -2.17 12.26 -3.51
C ILE A 16 -3.13 11.17 -3.97
N LEU A 17 -2.61 10.21 -4.72
CA LEU A 17 -3.32 9.00 -5.09
C LEU A 17 -2.62 7.82 -4.42
N ILE A 18 -3.38 6.96 -3.75
CA ILE A 18 -2.85 5.79 -3.06
C ILE A 18 -3.43 4.54 -3.73
N GLN A 19 -2.57 3.62 -4.13
CA GLN A 19 -2.95 2.36 -4.74
C GLN A 19 -2.16 1.21 -4.11
N SER A 20 -2.85 0.19 -3.61
CA SER A 20 -2.20 -1.07 -3.24
C SER A 20 -1.80 -1.82 -4.51
N SER A 21 -0.51 -2.06 -4.71
CA SER A 21 0.02 -2.63 -5.96
C SER A 21 0.36 -4.11 -5.85
N ARG A 22 0.74 -4.60 -4.67
CA ARG A 22 1.18 -5.99 -4.50
C ARG A 22 0.99 -6.51 -3.09
N GLU A 23 0.60 -7.78 -2.98
CA GLU A 23 0.66 -8.57 -1.75
C GLU A 23 1.56 -9.79 -1.98
N GLY A 24 2.65 -9.90 -1.22
CA GLY A 24 3.57 -11.04 -1.24
C GLY A 24 3.57 -11.73 0.13
N THR A 25 3.78 -13.04 0.20
CA THR A 25 3.88 -13.72 1.51
C THR A 25 5.32 -13.60 2.04
N LEU A 26 5.49 -13.10 3.27
CA LEU A 26 6.82 -12.96 3.90
C LEU A 26 7.22 -14.20 4.71
N SER A 27 6.26 -14.99 5.21
CA SER A 27 6.52 -16.14 6.08
C SER A 27 5.51 -17.28 5.92
N TYR A 28 5.83 -18.45 6.48
CA TYR A 28 4.91 -19.59 6.58
C TYR A 28 3.72 -19.24 7.47
N SER A 29 2.52 -19.64 7.06
CA SER A 29 1.31 -19.44 7.85
C SER A 29 1.35 -20.26 9.14
N GLN A 30 0.99 -19.63 10.25
CA GLN A 30 0.85 -20.29 11.55
C GLN A 30 -0.62 -20.61 11.79
N THR A 31 -0.92 -21.85 12.18
CA THR A 31 -2.28 -22.23 12.55
C THR A 31 -2.37 -22.38 14.05
N ARG A 32 -3.29 -21.65 14.68
CA ARG A 32 -3.67 -21.82 16.09
C ARG A 32 -5.11 -22.31 16.21
N TYR A 33 -5.40 -23.06 17.26
CA TYR A 33 -6.72 -23.60 17.54
C TYR A 33 -7.26 -22.99 18.83
N THR A 34 -8.54 -22.65 18.81
CA THR A 34 -9.35 -22.33 19.99
C THR A 34 -10.46 -23.37 20.11
N ASN A 35 -11.23 -23.37 21.20
CA ASN A 35 -12.31 -24.34 21.42
C ASN A 35 -13.42 -24.33 20.35
N GLN A 36 -13.49 -23.28 19.52
CA GLN A 36 -14.54 -23.10 18.51
C GLN A 36 -13.99 -22.80 17.12
N HIS A 37 -12.74 -22.31 17.03
CA HIS A 37 -12.20 -21.81 15.77
C HIS A 37 -10.79 -22.34 15.49
N LYS A 38 -10.55 -22.66 14.22
CA LYS A 38 -9.21 -22.73 13.63
C LYS A 38 -8.86 -21.35 13.08
N ILE A 39 -7.73 -20.80 13.51
CA ILE A 39 -7.25 -19.47 13.11
C ILE A 39 -5.93 -19.63 12.39
N ILE A 40 -5.82 -19.05 11.20
CA ILE A 40 -4.58 -18.97 10.44
C ILE A 40 -4.07 -17.53 10.53
N HIS A 41 -2.85 -17.40 11.03
CA HIS A 41 -2.09 -16.16 11.04
C HIS A 41 -1.07 -16.20 9.89
N GLN A 42 -1.06 -15.16 9.05
CA GLN A 42 -0.12 -15.05 7.95
C GLN A 42 0.44 -13.64 7.86
N VAL A 43 1.77 -13.57 7.74
CA VAL A 43 2.51 -12.32 7.58
C VAL A 43 2.83 -12.15 6.10
N CYS A 44 2.41 -11.01 5.54
CA CYS A 44 2.57 -10.64 4.14
C CYS A 44 3.26 -9.29 4.03
N GLU A 45 3.90 -9.04 2.89
CA GLU A 45 4.35 -7.72 2.47
C GLU A 45 3.27 -7.11 1.59
N VAL A 46 2.89 -5.88 1.88
CA VAL A 46 2.00 -5.08 1.04
C VAL A 46 2.78 -3.89 0.51
N ILE A 47 2.76 -3.70 -0.81
CA ILE A 47 3.33 -2.53 -1.45
C ILE A 47 2.20 -1.57 -1.79
N VAL A 48 2.36 -0.33 -1.33
CA VAL A 48 1.42 0.76 -1.58
C VAL A 48 2.15 1.81 -2.42
N SER A 49 1.70 1.99 -3.65
CA SER A 49 2.19 3.04 -4.53
C SER A 49 1.46 4.34 -4.22
N ILE A 50 2.21 5.40 -3.96
CA ILE A 50 1.71 6.72 -3.59
C ILE A 50 2.19 7.72 -4.64
N GLU A 51 1.24 8.27 -5.39
CA GLU A 51 1.50 9.26 -6.43
C GLU A 51 1.18 10.66 -5.90
N PHE A 52 2.11 11.60 -6.09
CA PHE A 52 2.05 12.95 -5.56
C PHE A 52 1.82 13.95 -6.69
N TYR A 53 0.68 14.63 -6.64
CA TYR A 53 0.27 15.64 -7.61
C TYR A 53 0.35 17.03 -6.96
N GLY A 54 1.29 17.84 -7.43
CA GLY A 54 1.58 19.16 -6.89
C GLY A 54 0.90 20.30 -7.64
N ASN A 55 1.13 21.52 -7.17
CA ASN A 55 0.74 22.76 -7.84
C ASN A 55 1.91 23.79 -7.77
N PRO A 56 1.76 25.01 -8.31
CA PRO A 56 2.83 26.01 -8.29
C PRO A 56 3.36 26.36 -6.88
N THR A 57 2.51 26.26 -5.85
CA THR A 57 2.86 26.56 -4.46
C THR A 57 3.48 25.36 -3.74
N ILE A 58 2.86 24.19 -3.87
CA ILE A 58 3.27 22.93 -3.23
C ILE A 58 3.68 21.95 -4.33
N LYS A 59 4.98 21.87 -4.59
CA LYS A 59 5.55 21.00 -5.64
C LYS A 59 5.45 19.52 -5.26
N SER A 60 5.09 18.66 -6.22
CA SER A 60 4.99 17.20 -6.05
C SER A 60 6.27 16.59 -5.48
N HIS A 61 7.43 16.99 -6.00
CA HIS A 61 8.75 16.62 -5.46
C HIS A 61 8.88 16.89 -3.95
N LYS A 62 8.41 18.05 -3.47
CA LYS A 62 8.51 18.40 -2.04
C LYS A 62 7.61 17.52 -1.18
N MET A 63 6.43 17.16 -1.69
CA MET A 63 5.52 16.24 -1.00
C MET A 63 6.11 14.84 -0.93
N ALA A 64 6.57 14.31 -2.08
CA ALA A 64 7.20 13.00 -2.16
C ALA A 64 8.43 12.90 -1.26
N LYS A 65 9.31 13.93 -1.29
CA LYS A 65 10.50 13.93 -0.44
C LYS A 65 10.19 14.02 1.04
N ALA A 66 9.18 14.82 1.43
CA ALA A 66 8.75 14.90 2.81
C ALA A 66 8.15 13.57 3.30
N PHE A 67 7.42 12.87 2.44
CA PHE A 67 6.92 11.53 2.73
C PHE A 67 8.07 10.52 2.89
N GLU A 68 8.96 10.41 1.91
CA GLU A 68 10.10 9.47 1.90
C GLU A 68 10.95 9.61 3.18
N ILE A 69 11.29 10.85 3.56
CA ILE A 69 12.08 11.12 4.78
C ILE A 69 11.34 10.64 6.03
N ARG A 70 10.04 10.95 6.15
CA ARG A 70 9.26 10.61 7.35
C ARG A 70 8.91 9.14 7.42
N PHE A 71 8.69 8.49 6.28
CA PHE A 71 8.30 7.09 6.19
C PHE A 71 9.47 6.16 6.56
N ASN A 72 10.69 6.54 6.16
CA ASN A 72 11.91 5.80 6.50
C ASN A 72 12.49 6.15 7.88
N ASP A 73 11.82 7.02 8.64
CA ASP A 73 12.18 7.33 10.03
C ASP A 73 11.34 6.47 10.99
N SER A 74 11.90 6.20 12.18
CA SER A 74 11.20 5.65 13.35
C SER A 74 9.86 6.33 13.65
N TRP A 75 9.73 7.61 13.31
CA TRP A 75 8.47 8.36 13.40
C TRP A 75 7.30 7.64 12.71
N ALA A 76 7.52 7.02 11.54
CA ALA A 76 6.46 6.30 10.84
C ALA A 76 5.89 5.17 11.69
N SER A 77 6.76 4.32 12.26
CA SER A 77 6.35 3.21 13.12
C SER A 77 5.53 3.70 14.32
N GLU A 78 5.93 4.82 14.93
CA GLU A 78 5.19 5.43 16.04
C GLU A 78 3.82 5.96 15.63
N GLN A 79 3.67 6.51 14.42
CA GLN A 79 2.37 6.97 13.92
C GLN A 79 1.45 5.80 13.59
N PHE A 80 1.94 4.79 12.87
CA PHE A 80 1.12 3.66 12.43
C PHE A 80 0.66 2.79 13.60
N ALA A 81 1.48 2.63 14.64
CA ALA A 81 1.12 1.88 15.84
C ALA A 81 -0.11 2.44 16.57
N GLN A 82 -0.47 3.71 16.35
CA GLN A 82 -1.66 4.34 16.94
C GLN A 82 -2.97 3.95 16.23
N TYR A 83 -2.87 3.57 14.95
CA TYR A 83 -4.05 3.31 14.09
C TYR A 83 -4.23 1.84 13.74
N SER A 84 -3.15 1.05 13.74
CA SER A 84 -3.19 -0.34 13.34
C SER A 84 -2.24 -1.18 14.19
N ASN A 85 -2.73 -2.37 14.58
CA ASN A 85 -1.93 -3.43 15.18
C ASN A 85 -1.63 -4.56 14.18
N ILE A 86 -2.01 -4.38 12.91
CA ILE A 86 -1.84 -5.39 11.86
C ILE A 86 -1.03 -4.88 10.67
N LEU A 87 -0.73 -3.58 10.57
CA LEU A 87 -0.02 -2.98 9.44
C LEU A 87 1.15 -2.16 9.96
N PHE A 88 2.36 -2.55 9.57
CA PHE A 88 3.61 -1.99 10.09
C PHE A 88 4.43 -1.44 8.91
N PRO A 89 4.88 -0.17 8.96
CA PRO A 89 5.75 0.38 7.92
C PRO A 89 7.12 -0.31 7.97
N LEU A 90 7.68 -0.63 6.80
CA LEU A 90 9.02 -1.22 6.66
C LEU A 90 10.03 -0.21 6.12
N TYR A 91 9.88 0.15 4.85
CA TYR A 91 10.70 1.12 4.14
C TYR A 91 9.94 1.64 2.91
N SER A 92 10.40 2.73 2.32
CA SER A 92 9.98 3.15 0.99
C SER A 92 11.14 3.12 0.01
N ASP A 93 10.82 2.84 -1.24
CA ASP A 93 11.71 3.08 -2.37
C ASP A 93 12.05 4.57 -2.51
N ASP A 94 13.10 4.85 -3.27
CA ASP A 94 13.41 6.21 -3.73
C ASP A 94 12.27 6.78 -4.58
N MET A 95 11.99 8.07 -4.42
CA MET A 95 10.97 8.74 -5.22
C MET A 95 11.35 8.76 -6.72
N LYS A 96 10.39 8.39 -7.57
CA LYS A 96 10.55 8.33 -9.04
C LYS A 96 9.74 9.47 -9.67
N ASN A 97 10.37 10.27 -10.55
CA ASN A 97 9.63 11.26 -11.34
C ASN A 97 8.95 10.55 -12.52
N MET A 98 7.62 10.70 -12.60
CA MET A 98 6.75 10.12 -13.62
C MET A 98 5.90 11.25 -14.20
N PRO A 99 6.45 12.07 -15.10
CA PRO A 99 5.73 13.23 -15.61
C PRO A 99 4.52 12.77 -16.43
N TYR A 100 3.45 13.55 -16.38
CA TYR A 100 2.21 13.27 -17.10
C TYR A 100 1.74 14.52 -17.88
N LEU A 101 0.82 14.31 -18.82
CA LEU A 101 0.15 15.40 -19.52
C LEU A 101 -1.13 15.75 -18.77
N ASP A 102 -1.28 17.01 -18.40
CA ASP A 102 -2.51 17.52 -17.80
C ASP A 102 -3.59 17.84 -18.87
N ASP A 103 -4.75 18.30 -18.40
CA ASP A 103 -5.90 18.63 -19.25
C ASP A 103 -5.60 19.76 -20.25
N ASP A 104 -4.62 20.61 -19.95
CA ASP A 104 -4.16 21.72 -20.81
C ASP A 104 -3.03 21.29 -21.76
N GLN A 105 -2.74 19.98 -21.84
CA GLN A 105 -1.64 19.38 -22.61
C GLN A 105 -0.26 19.91 -22.19
N GLN A 106 -0.12 20.35 -20.94
CA GLN A 106 1.16 20.75 -20.37
C GLN A 106 1.76 19.60 -19.60
N TYR A 107 3.10 19.52 -19.61
CA TYR A 107 3.82 18.57 -18.77
C TYR A 107 3.69 18.99 -17.31
N ALA A 108 3.08 18.12 -16.51
CA ALA A 108 2.96 18.27 -15.08
C ALA A 108 3.83 17.22 -14.35
N ASP A 109 4.50 17.66 -13.29
CA ASP A 109 5.34 16.80 -12.46
C ASP A 109 4.48 15.92 -11.55
N CYS A 110 4.56 14.61 -11.71
CA CYS A 110 4.12 13.63 -10.71
C CYS A 110 5.32 12.87 -10.18
N TYR A 111 5.35 12.64 -8.87
CA TYR A 111 6.33 11.79 -8.21
C TYR A 111 5.64 10.59 -7.60
N ILE A 112 6.28 9.43 -7.66
CA ILE A 112 5.74 8.19 -7.11
C ILE A 112 6.72 7.66 -6.06
N VAL A 113 6.18 7.21 -4.93
CA VAL A 113 6.91 6.49 -3.90
C VAL A 113 6.19 5.17 -3.64
N ASP A 114 6.93 4.06 -3.72
CA ASP A 114 6.42 2.75 -3.34
C ASP A 114 6.78 2.51 -1.87
N ALA A 115 5.76 2.39 -1.03
CA ALA A 115 5.88 2.17 0.41
C ALA A 115 5.61 0.71 0.75
N HIS A 116 6.54 0.08 1.44
CA HIS A 116 6.48 -1.32 1.85
C HIS A 116 5.97 -1.44 3.28
N PHE A 117 5.01 -2.33 3.48
CA PHE A 117 4.42 -2.63 4.77
C PHE A 117 4.46 -4.11 5.06
N GLU A 118 4.66 -4.46 6.32
CA GLU A 118 4.35 -5.79 6.85
C GLU A 118 2.90 -5.81 7.31
N TYR A 119 2.13 -6.79 6.85
CA TYR A 119 0.71 -6.95 7.11
C TYR A 119 0.42 -8.31 7.76
N HIS A 120 -0.15 -8.28 8.96
CA HIS A 120 -0.46 -9.45 9.79
C HIS A 120 -1.94 -9.80 9.64
N THR A 121 -2.22 -10.78 8.80
CA THR A 121 -3.60 -11.25 8.55
C THR A 121 -3.98 -12.39 9.48
N GLU A 122 -5.19 -12.33 10.05
CA GLU A 122 -5.81 -13.45 10.75
C GLU A 122 -7.10 -13.86 10.06
N VAL A 123 -7.22 -15.16 9.72
CA VAL A 123 -8.47 -15.74 9.20
C VAL A 123 -8.94 -16.84 10.15
N GLY A 124 -10.09 -16.63 10.77
CA GLY A 124 -10.73 -17.59 11.67
C GLY A 124 -11.92 -18.31 11.03
N MET A 125 -12.12 -19.58 11.36
CA MET A 125 -13.30 -20.35 10.94
C MET A 125 -13.72 -21.39 11.95
N CYS A 126 -15.01 -21.73 11.95
CA CYS A 126 -15.58 -22.72 12.87
C CYS A 126 -14.98 -24.11 12.65
N GLN A 127 -14.53 -24.74 13.74
CA GLN A 127 -13.82 -26.02 13.72
C GLN A 127 -14.61 -27.14 13.03
N ASP A 128 -15.95 -27.12 13.15
CA ASP A 128 -16.83 -28.15 12.59
C ASP A 128 -17.10 -27.99 11.09
N SER A 129 -16.73 -26.86 10.50
CA SER A 129 -17.07 -26.52 9.10
C SER A 129 -15.95 -26.78 8.08
N ALA A 130 -14.71 -27.02 8.51
CA ALA A 130 -13.55 -26.98 7.61
C ALA A 130 -12.77 -28.31 7.54
N LYS A 131 -12.80 -28.98 6.37
CA LYS A 131 -11.97 -30.18 6.08
C LYS A 131 -10.56 -29.84 5.57
N MET A 132 -10.37 -28.67 4.97
CA MET A 132 -9.07 -28.18 4.48
C MET A 132 -9.15 -26.67 4.28
N ILE A 133 -8.07 -25.94 4.59
CA ILE A 133 -7.96 -24.50 4.36
C ILE A 133 -6.79 -24.26 3.43
N ALA A 134 -7.04 -23.66 2.28
CA ALA A 134 -6.02 -23.13 1.40
C ALA A 134 -6.21 -21.61 1.35
N MET A 135 -5.26 -20.86 1.92
CA MET A 135 -5.21 -19.41 1.74
C MET A 135 -4.31 -19.15 0.53
N GLN A 136 -4.94 -18.79 -0.59
CA GLN A 136 -4.22 -18.42 -1.81
C GLN A 136 -4.13 -16.89 -1.84
N VAL A 137 -2.94 -16.35 -1.53
CA VAL A 137 -2.66 -14.93 -1.75
C VAL A 137 -2.44 -14.76 -3.25
N ASN A 138 -3.36 -14.09 -3.91
CA ASN A 138 -3.22 -13.80 -5.34
C ASN A 138 -2.27 -12.61 -5.50
N SER A 139 -1.01 -12.89 -5.80
CA SER A 139 -0.12 -11.85 -6.33
C SER A 139 -0.64 -11.43 -7.70
N VAL A 140 -1.15 -10.20 -7.82
CA VAL A 140 -1.53 -9.64 -9.11
C VAL A 140 -0.26 -9.31 -9.87
N ASP A 141 0.26 -10.28 -10.61
CA ASP A 141 1.32 -10.04 -11.59
C ASP A 141 0.72 -9.23 -12.75
N ASN A 142 0.97 -7.92 -12.75
CA ASN A 142 0.77 -7.10 -13.95
C ASN A 142 1.80 -7.58 -14.99
N LYS A 143 1.32 -8.34 -15.98
CA LYS A 143 2.11 -8.67 -17.16
C LYS A 143 2.38 -7.39 -17.95
N GLU A 144 3.66 -7.15 -18.22
CA GLU A 144 4.18 -6.16 -19.18
C GLU A 144 3.61 -6.37 -20.58
#